data_AF-A0A932RMG1-F1
#
_entry.id   AF-A0A932RMG1-F1
#
_cell.length_a   1.000
_cell.length_b   1.000
_cell.length_c   1.000
_cell.angle_alpha   90.00
_cell.angle_beta   90.00
_cell.angle_gamma   90.00
#
_symmetry.space_group_name_H-M   'P 1'
#
loop_
_entity.id
_entity.type
_entity.pdbx_description
1 polymer ?
#
loop_
_entity_poly.entity_id
_entity_poly.type
_entity_poly.pdbx_seq_one_letter_code
_entity_poly.pdbx_strand_id
1 'polypeptide(L)'
;MSRSDKELVRIAAGVADALQAPLAGVNVEKVGSSDSESFARRKIPSITFHSVTQETLPILHSPEDNIRAIHLDDYYQTYRLLTAYLTYLDDFLSRPKDERSKGKKEE
;
A
#
# COMPACT_ATOMS: atom_id res chain seq x y z
N MET A 1 -1.85 3.45 -10.73
CA MET A 1 -2.44 2.24 -10.09
C MET A 1 -2.49 1.03 -11.05
N SER A 2 -1.91 1.09 -12.26
CA SER A 2 -1.97 -0.04 -13.21
C SER A 2 -1.03 -1.21 -12.84
N ARG A 3 -0.05 -0.97 -11.96
CA ARG A 3 1.00 -1.94 -11.58
C ARG A 3 0.81 -2.64 -10.23
N SER A 4 -0.11 -2.16 -9.40
CA SER A 4 -0.34 -2.73 -8.08
C SER A 4 -1.28 -3.93 -8.17
N ASP A 5 -1.00 -4.95 -7.36
CA ASP A 5 -1.87 -6.12 -7.24
C ASP A 5 -3.25 -5.73 -6.67
N LYS A 6 -4.32 -6.22 -7.30
CA LYS A 6 -5.70 -5.83 -6.97
C LYS A 6 -6.14 -6.31 -5.60
N GLU A 7 -5.68 -7.48 -5.16
CA GLU A 7 -6.01 -8.03 -3.85
C GLU A 7 -5.31 -7.23 -2.75
N LEU A 8 -4.02 -6.92 -2.94
CA LEU A 8 -3.26 -6.06 -2.03
C LEU A 8 -3.88 -4.66 -1.90
N VAL A 9 -4.33 -4.06 -3.02
CA VAL A 9 -5.04 -2.77 -2.99
C VAL A 9 -6.36 -2.88 -2.23
N ARG A 10 -7.13 -3.95 -2.43
CA ARG A 10 -8.39 -4.15 -1.71
C ARG A 10 -8.18 -4.28 -0.20
N ILE A 11 -7.14 -5.00 0.21
CA ILE A 11 -6.77 -5.14 1.63
C ILE A 11 -6.36 -3.78 2.19
N ALA A 12 -5.50 -3.05 1.48
CA ALA A 12 -5.05 -1.72 1.91
C ALA A 12 -6.23 -0.76 2.11
N ALA A 13 -7.20 -0.77 1.20
CA ALA A 13 -8.43 0.02 1.33
C ALA A 13 -9.25 -0.37 2.56
N GLY A 14 -9.41 -1.67 2.84
CA GLY A 14 -10.12 -2.14 4.03
C GLY A 14 -9.43 -1.76 5.35
N VAL A 15 -8.10 -1.83 5.40
CA VAL A 15 -7.33 -1.39 6.57
C VAL A 15 -7.41 0.13 6.76
N ALA A 16 -7.32 0.90 5.67
CA ALA A 16 -7.46 2.35 5.72
C ALA A 16 -8.84 2.76 6.24
N ASP A 17 -9.92 2.13 5.76
CA ASP A 17 -11.29 2.37 6.22
C ASP A 17 -11.45 2.08 7.72
N ALA A 18 -10.94 0.94 8.19
CA ALA A 18 -10.98 0.56 9.60
C ALA A 18 -10.22 1.54 10.52
N LEU A 19 -9.15 2.17 10.00
CA LEU A 19 -8.37 3.19 10.71
C LEU A 19 -8.90 4.62 10.52
N GLN A 20 -9.91 4.81 9.66
CA GLN A 20 -10.35 6.13 9.19
C GLN A 20 -9.17 6.96 8.62
N ALA A 21 -8.21 6.28 7.99
CA ALA A 21 -7.03 6.89 7.42
C ALA A 21 -7.31 7.32 5.97
N PRO A 22 -6.83 8.49 5.53
CA PRO A 22 -6.93 8.90 4.14
C PRO A 22 -6.10 7.97 3.26
N LEU A 23 -6.73 7.42 2.21
CA LEU A 23 -6.06 6.65 1.17
C LEU A 23 -6.52 7.14 -0.21
N ALA A 24 -5.57 7.63 -1.00
CA ALA A 24 -5.83 8.10 -2.36
C ALA A 24 -4.99 7.29 -3.36
N GLY A 25 -5.60 6.96 -4.49
CA GLY A 25 -4.88 6.39 -5.62
C GLY A 25 -4.30 7.48 -6.50
N VAL A 26 -2.98 7.63 -6.50
CA VAL A 26 -2.28 8.55 -7.41
C VAL A 26 -1.61 7.76 -8.53
N ASN A 27 -1.71 8.26 -9.75
CA ASN A 27 -1.02 7.66 -10.89
C ASN A 27 0.29 8.40 -11.19
N VAL A 28 1.39 7.90 -10.64
CA VAL A 28 2.75 8.42 -10.88
C VAL A 28 3.49 7.68 -12.02
N GLU A 29 2.79 6.99 -12.92
CA GLU A 29 3.42 6.17 -13.98
C GLU A 29 4.23 6.98 -15.00
N LYS A 30 4.06 8.31 -15.04
CA LYS A 30 4.83 9.21 -15.92
C LYS A 30 6.14 9.71 -15.31
N VAL A 31 6.47 9.31 -14.08
CA VAL A 31 7.41 10.04 -13.23
C VAL A 31 8.63 9.19 -12.82
N GLY A 32 8.61 7.89 -13.12
CA GLY A 32 9.78 7.02 -12.99
C GLY A 32 9.45 5.54 -12.92
N SER A 33 10.50 4.72 -12.95
CA SER A 33 10.44 3.35 -12.46
C SER A 33 10.44 3.36 -10.93
N SER A 34 9.83 2.35 -10.31
CA SER A 34 9.98 2.10 -8.87
C SER A 34 10.49 0.69 -8.65
N ASP A 35 11.02 0.41 -7.46
CA ASP A 35 11.59 -0.91 -7.12
C ASP A 35 10.59 -2.07 -7.31
N SER A 36 9.28 -1.77 -7.26
CA SER A 36 8.21 -2.75 -7.49
C SER A 36 8.20 -3.35 -8.91
N GLU A 37 8.83 -2.70 -9.89
CA GLU A 37 8.94 -3.26 -11.25
C GLU A 37 9.66 -4.61 -11.28
N SER A 38 10.67 -4.78 -10.42
CA SER A 38 11.43 -6.03 -10.34
C SER A 38 10.57 -7.21 -9.83
N PHE A 39 9.68 -6.94 -8.88
CA PHE A 39 8.70 -7.89 -8.35
C PHE A 39 7.62 -8.21 -9.39
N ALA A 40 7.08 -7.19 -10.05
CA ALA A 40 6.10 -7.35 -11.11
C ALA A 40 6.62 -8.23 -12.26
N ARG A 41 7.88 -8.02 -12.71
CA ARG A 41 8.53 -8.86 -13.74
C ARG A 41 8.62 -10.33 -13.33
N ARG A 42 8.71 -10.62 -12.03
CA ARG A 42 8.75 -11.98 -11.48
C ARG A 42 7.38 -12.52 -11.10
N LYS A 43 6.29 -11.79 -11.41
CA LYS A 43 4.91 -12.13 -11.06
C LYS A 43 4.70 -12.26 -9.54
N ILE A 44 5.47 -11.53 -8.75
CA ILE A 44 5.27 -11.44 -7.31
C ILE A 44 4.23 -10.33 -7.06
N PRO A 45 3.13 -10.61 -6.34
CA PRO A 45 2.16 -9.58 -5.96
C PRO A 45 2.86 -8.42 -5.24
N SER A 46 2.63 -7.20 -5.69
CA SER A 46 3.27 -6.01 -5.11
C SER A 46 2.33 -4.82 -5.10
N ILE A 47 2.53 -3.94 -4.13
CA ILE A 47 1.84 -2.67 -4.00
C ILE A 47 2.90 -1.62 -3.62
N THR A 48 2.74 -0.40 -4.11
CA THR A 48 3.63 0.72 -3.80
C THR A 48 2.81 1.77 -3.05
N PHE A 49 3.30 2.19 -1.88
CA PHE A 49 2.76 3.30 -1.11
C PHE A 49 3.72 4.49 -1.21
N HIS A 50 3.18 5.69 -1.38
CA HIS A 50 3.97 6.93 -1.41
C HIS A 50 3.11 8.11 -0.94
N SER A 51 3.75 9.16 -0.44
CA SER A 51 3.13 10.44 -0.09
C SER A 51 3.28 11.50 -1.19
N VAL A 52 3.90 11.15 -2.33
CA VAL A 52 4.02 12.07 -3.47
C VAL A 52 2.62 12.39 -4.02
N THR A 53 2.30 13.68 -4.09
CA THR A 53 1.05 14.21 -4.62
C THR A 53 1.31 14.88 -5.97
N GLN A 54 0.26 15.34 -6.65
CA GLN A 54 0.44 16.10 -7.90
C GLN A 54 1.15 17.44 -7.66
N GLU A 55 1.02 18.00 -6.46
CA GLU A 55 1.66 19.26 -6.03
C GLU A 55 3.14 19.06 -5.70
N THR A 56 3.52 17.93 -5.10
CA THR A 56 4.93 17.63 -4.76
C THR A 56 5.68 16.93 -5.89
N LEU A 57 4.99 16.43 -6.91
CA LEU A 57 5.62 15.81 -8.07
C LEU A 57 6.65 16.70 -8.81
N PRO A 58 6.39 18.00 -9.04
CA PRO A 58 7.30 18.84 -9.82
C PRO A 58 8.60 19.19 -9.10
N ILE A 59 8.64 19.06 -7.77
CA ILE A 59 9.84 19.35 -6.96
C ILE A 59 10.71 18.11 -6.73
N LEU A 60 10.27 16.93 -7.19
CA LEU A 60 11.03 15.70 -7.05
C LEU A 60 12.41 15.84 -7.73
N HIS A 61 13.48 15.44 -7.02
CA HIS A 61 14.88 15.59 -7.46
C HIS A 61 15.37 17.04 -7.61
N SER A 62 14.73 18.01 -6.96
CA SER A 62 15.22 19.39 -6.88
C SER A 62 15.67 19.74 -5.45
N PRO A 63 16.37 20.87 -5.24
CA PRO A 63 16.71 21.34 -3.89
C PRO A 63 15.48 21.60 -2.98
N GLU A 64 14.31 21.78 -3.58
CA GLU A 64 13.02 21.93 -2.89
C GLU A 64 12.49 20.61 -2.33
N ASP A 65 13.01 19.46 -2.78
CA ASP A 65 12.79 18.13 -2.18
C ASP A 65 13.55 18.01 -0.84
N ASN A 66 13.00 18.67 0.17
CA ASN A 66 13.57 18.73 1.50
C ASN A 66 12.49 18.60 2.57
N ILE A 67 12.91 18.56 3.85
CA ILE A 67 12.01 18.34 4.99
C ILE A 67 10.84 19.34 5.08
N ARG A 68 10.99 20.55 4.50
CA ARG A 68 9.91 21.56 4.51
C ARG A 68 8.78 21.23 3.53
N ALA A 69 9.04 20.37 2.54
CA ALA A 69 8.04 19.87 1.61
C ALA A 69 7.29 18.63 2.15
N ILE A 70 7.65 18.14 3.35
CA ILE A 70 7.01 16.99 4.00
C ILE A 70 5.91 17.47 4.95
N HIS A 71 4.71 16.95 4.76
CA HIS A 71 3.65 17.04 5.75
C HIS A 71 3.85 15.94 6.80
N LEU A 72 4.30 16.32 8.01
CA LEU A 72 4.64 15.36 9.07
C LEU A 72 3.45 14.50 9.52
N ASP A 73 2.24 15.05 9.48
CA ASP A 73 1.02 14.30 9.78
C ASP A 73 0.80 13.17 8.76
N ASP A 74 0.97 13.44 7.47
CA ASP A 74 0.85 12.43 6.41
C ASP A 74 1.90 11.33 6.56
N TYR A 75 3.13 11.71 6.94
CA TYR A 75 4.21 10.76 7.22
C TYR A 75 3.83 9.81 8.37
N TYR A 76 3.34 10.36 9.49
CA TYR A 76 2.98 9.56 10.65
C TYR A 76 1.72 8.72 10.41
N GLN A 77 0.72 9.25 9.71
CA GLN A 77 -0.48 8.51 9.31
C GLN A 77 -0.13 7.35 8.37
N THR A 78 0.76 7.58 7.40
CA THR A 78 1.26 6.53 6.51
C THR A 78 1.95 5.43 7.29
N TYR A 79 2.81 5.78 8.26
CA TYR A 79 3.46 4.80 9.13
C TYR A 79 2.42 3.93 9.86
N ARG A 80 1.41 4.55 10.50
CA ARG A 80 0.35 3.81 11.20
C ARG A 80 -0.44 2.89 10.27
N LEU A 81 -0.78 3.37 9.08
CA LEU A 81 -1.49 2.58 8.06
C LEU A 81 -0.65 1.36 7.64
N LEU A 82 0.63 1.56 7.33
CA LEU A 82 1.53 0.49 6.90
C LEU A 82 1.76 -0.55 8.00
N THR A 83 1.89 -0.14 9.25
CA THR A 83 1.99 -1.07 10.38
C THR A 83 0.75 -1.95 10.47
N ALA A 84 -0.45 -1.36 10.47
CA ALA A 84 -1.69 -2.13 10.53
C ALA A 84 -1.89 -3.03 9.30
N TYR A 85 -1.49 -2.54 8.12
CA TYR A 85 -1.55 -3.31 6.88
C TYR A 85 -0.65 -4.53 6.94
N LEU A 86 0.59 -4.39 7.40
CA LEU A 86 1.51 -5.53 7.58
C LEU A 86 0.98 -6.53 8.60
N THR A 87 0.50 -6.06 9.76
CA THR A 87 -0.12 -6.93 10.76
C THR A 87 -1.30 -7.72 10.17
N TYR A 88 -2.15 -7.08 9.36
CA TYR A 88 -3.24 -7.77 8.69
C TYR A 88 -2.75 -8.84 7.71
N LEU A 89 -1.74 -8.54 6.89
CA LEU A 89 -1.17 -9.52 5.96
C LEU A 89 -0.61 -10.73 6.73
N ASP A 90 0.16 -10.49 7.80
CA ASP A 90 0.77 -11.54 8.60
C ASP A 90 -0.28 -12.43 9.29
N ASP A 91 -1.32 -11.85 9.89
CA ASP A 91 -2.30 -12.62 10.68
C ASP A 91 -3.37 -13.33 9.84
N PHE A 92 -3.75 -12.77 8.69
CA PHE A 92 -4.89 -13.25 7.91
C PHE A 92 -4.50 -14.00 6.63
N LEU A 93 -3.31 -13.77 6.07
CA LEU A 93 -2.83 -14.48 4.87
C LEU A 93 -1.84 -15.60 5.19
N SER A 94 -1.13 -15.55 6.32
CA SER A 94 -0.21 -16.63 6.73
C SER A 94 -0.92 -17.87 7.26
N ARG A 95 -2.24 -17.78 7.52
CA ARG A 95 -3.06 -18.94 7.87
C ARG A 95 -3.32 -19.80 6.63
N PRO A 96 -2.97 -21.09 6.61
CA PRO A 96 -3.28 -21.97 5.50
C PRO A 96 -4.78 -21.92 5.18
N LYS A 97 -5.14 -21.87 3.89
CA LYS A 97 -6.52 -21.78 3.39
C LYS A 97 -7.44 -22.96 3.80
N ASP A 98 -6.89 -23.98 4.46
CA ASP A 98 -7.57 -25.27 4.68
C ASP A 98 -8.53 -25.31 5.89
N GLU A 99 -8.47 -24.36 6.82
CA GLU A 99 -9.29 -24.45 8.04
C GLU A 99 -10.71 -23.87 7.89
N ARG A 100 -10.98 -23.09 6.83
CA ARG A 100 -12.32 -22.49 6.63
C ARG A 100 -13.31 -23.39 5.88
N SER A 101 -12.90 -24.56 5.38
CA SER A 101 -13.80 -25.49 4.66
C SER A 101 -14.33 -26.66 5.50
N LYS A 102 -13.79 -26.89 6.72
CA LYS A 102 -14.15 -28.05 7.56
C LYS A 102 -15.24 -27.77 8.62
N GLY A 103 -15.96 -26.67 8.51
CA GLY A 103 -16.94 -26.24 9.52
C GLY A 103 -18.42 -26.50 9.22
N LYS A 104 -18.77 -27.35 8.25
CA LYS A 104 -20.16 -27.78 8.03
C LYS A 104 -20.23 -29.24 7.57
N LYS A 105 -20.15 -30.15 8.54
CA LYS A 105 -20.88 -31.43 8.58
C LYS A 105 -20.73 -32.01 9.99
N GLU A 106 -21.75 -32.76 10.39
CA GLU A 106 -22.03 -33.33 11.72
C GLU A 106 -22.79 -32.32 12.60
N GLU A 107 -24.08 -32.51 12.89
CA GLU A 107 -24.88 -33.74 13.11
C GLU A 107 -26.28 -33.64 12.50
#